data_AF-A0AAN4YHN6-F1
#
_entry.id   AF-A0AAN4YHN6-F1
#
_cell.length_a   1.000
_cell.length_b   1.000
_cell.length_c   1.000
_cell.angle_alpha   90.00
_cell.angle_beta   90.00
_cell.angle_gamma   90.00
#
_symmetry.space_group_name_H-M   'P 1'
#
loop_
_entity.id
_entity.type
_entity.pdbx_description
1 polymer ?
#
loop_
_entity_poly.entity_id
_entity_poly.type
_entity_poly.pdbx_seq_one_letter_code
_entity_poly.pdbx_strand_id
1 'polypeptide(L)'
;MAKCLMPLPGADPRIAPSLHYEQRAINRMDSLQNHTAIPNPTVFPPDILSGFHYTFLIRNPRQSIPSLYQCSIPPKSHITGWNGFKATDAGYAELRILFDYLVQVQIIGPGTGNDICIVDADDLLADPEGIVEEYCCSVGIPYDPRSLHWGAEKDQQRARDIFQNWIPFHDAALKSTSLNPQPPVSQFIANASYHTITN
;
A
#
# COMPACT_ATOMS: atom_id res chain seq x y z
N MET A 1 2.64 -4.05 -1.37
CA MET A 1 3.36 -3.81 -2.65
C MET A 1 4.84 -3.47 -2.49
N ALA A 2 5.37 -3.15 -1.30
CA ALA A 2 6.81 -2.87 -1.12
C ALA A 2 7.75 -4.01 -1.57
N LYS A 3 7.25 -5.26 -1.59
CA LYS A 3 7.97 -6.44 -2.09
C LYS A 3 8.51 -6.29 -3.52
N CYS A 4 7.84 -5.52 -4.39
CA CYS A 4 8.30 -5.27 -5.76
C CYS A 4 9.49 -4.29 -5.84
N LEU A 5 9.77 -3.56 -4.75
CA LEU A 5 10.91 -2.65 -4.64
C LEU A 5 12.15 -3.35 -4.06
N MET A 6 11.99 -4.57 -3.54
CA MET A 6 13.05 -5.32 -2.87
C MET A 6 13.69 -6.36 -3.81
N PRO A 7 14.95 -6.75 -3.56
CA PRO A 7 15.55 -7.87 -4.27
C PRO A 7 14.77 -9.16 -4.02
N LEU A 8 14.94 -10.13 -4.92
CA LEU A 8 14.38 -11.46 -4.73
C LEU A 8 14.91 -12.09 -3.43
N PRO A 9 14.13 -12.94 -2.75
CA PRO A 9 14.57 -13.59 -1.51
C PRO A 9 15.93 -14.27 -1.68
N GLY A 10 16.90 -13.87 -0.84
CA GLY A 10 18.27 -14.40 -0.86
C GLY A 10 19.22 -13.77 -1.89
N ALA A 11 18.76 -12.82 -2.69
CA ALA A 11 19.61 -12.04 -3.58
C ALA A 11 20.11 -10.76 -2.90
N ASP A 12 21.32 -10.34 -3.26
CA ASP A 12 21.85 -9.04 -2.82
C ASP A 12 21.06 -7.88 -3.47
N PRO A 13 20.86 -6.76 -2.75
CA PRO A 13 20.31 -5.55 -3.34
C PRO A 13 21.14 -5.08 -4.53
N ARG A 14 20.51 -4.99 -5.70
CA ARG A 14 21.10 -4.45 -6.94
C ARG A 14 20.03 -3.71 -7.71
N ILE A 15 20.41 -2.61 -8.35
CA ILE A 15 19.52 -1.84 -9.21
C ILE A 15 19.00 -2.72 -10.34
N ALA A 16 17.68 -2.69 -10.56
CA ALA A 16 17.03 -3.45 -11.62
C ALA A 16 17.63 -3.08 -12.99
N PRO A 17 17.90 -4.05 -13.88
CA PRO A 17 18.56 -3.77 -15.16
C PRO A 17 17.87 -2.70 -16.02
N SER A 18 16.54 -2.64 -15.95
CA SER A 18 15.72 -1.65 -16.65
C SER A 18 15.94 -0.21 -16.18
N LEU A 19 16.44 0.00 -14.96
CA LEU A 19 16.64 1.31 -14.34
C LEU A 19 18.10 1.79 -14.41
N HIS A 20 18.99 1.04 -15.06
CA HIS A 20 20.41 1.42 -15.17
C HIS A 20 20.66 2.66 -16.03
N TYR A 21 19.78 2.98 -16.98
CA TYR A 21 19.92 4.21 -17.77
C TYR A 21 19.77 5.46 -16.89
N GLU A 22 18.77 5.45 -16.02
CA GLU A 22 18.50 6.54 -15.07
C GLU A 22 19.67 6.72 -14.11
N GLN A 23 20.23 5.61 -13.57
CA GLN A 23 21.44 5.66 -12.76
C GLN A 23 22.64 6.31 -13.48
N ARG A 24 22.82 6.03 -14.79
CA ARG A 24 23.97 6.54 -15.58
C ARG A 24 23.83 8.01 -15.97
N ALA A 25 22.62 8.50 -16.19
CA ALA A 25 22.38 9.92 -16.45
C ALA A 25 22.74 10.77 -15.23
N ILE A 26 22.49 10.22 -14.04
CA ILE A 26 22.61 10.93 -12.77
C ILE A 26 24.03 10.88 -12.21
N ASN A 27 24.74 9.76 -12.35
CA ASN A 27 26.17 9.67 -11.98
C ASN A 27 27.07 10.71 -12.71
N ARG A 28 26.60 11.35 -13.79
CA ARG A 28 27.30 12.48 -14.44
C ARG A 28 27.02 13.83 -13.77
N MET A 29 25.89 14.00 -13.10
CA MET A 29 25.51 15.22 -12.37
C MET A 29 26.00 15.16 -10.91
N ASP A 30 26.15 13.97 -10.35
CA ASP A 30 26.42 13.74 -8.92
C ASP A 30 27.92 13.72 -8.53
N SER A 31 28.79 14.36 -9.32
CA SER A 31 30.21 14.51 -8.94
C SER A 31 30.46 15.47 -7.76
N LEU A 32 29.40 15.90 -7.05
CA LEU A 32 29.47 16.95 -6.02
C LEU A 32 28.66 16.71 -4.73
N GLN A 33 28.07 15.54 -4.49
CA GLN A 33 27.43 15.28 -3.18
C GLN A 33 27.91 13.99 -2.53
N ASN A 34 28.50 14.15 -1.34
CA ASN A 34 28.81 13.06 -0.41
C ASN A 34 27.50 12.42 0.06
N HIS A 35 26.93 11.53 -0.74
CA HIS A 35 25.85 10.67 -0.29
C HIS A 35 26.42 9.64 0.69
N THR A 36 25.88 9.69 1.91
CA THR A 36 26.20 8.89 3.08
C THR A 36 26.33 7.39 2.79
N ALA A 37 27.22 6.71 3.52
CA ALA A 37 27.57 5.29 3.43
C ALA A 37 26.43 4.27 3.74
N ILE A 38 25.16 4.65 3.57
CA ILE A 38 23.99 3.84 3.88
C ILE A 38 23.65 2.97 2.65
N PRO A 39 23.74 1.63 2.74
CA PRO A 39 23.46 0.76 1.61
C PRO A 39 21.97 0.83 1.21
N ASN A 40 21.69 1.00 -0.08
CA ASN A 40 20.33 0.95 -0.62
C ASN A 40 19.79 -0.50 -0.63
N PRO A 41 18.72 -0.82 0.13
CA PRO A 41 18.16 -2.16 0.17
C PRO A 41 17.25 -2.48 -1.01
N THR A 42 16.94 -1.50 -1.87
CA THR A 42 15.96 -1.62 -2.94
C THR A 42 16.61 -1.93 -4.29
N VAL A 43 15.78 -2.30 -5.27
CA VAL A 43 16.18 -2.43 -6.68
C VAL A 43 16.04 -1.11 -7.47
N PHE A 44 15.70 -0.01 -6.80
CA PHE A 44 15.49 1.31 -7.41
C PHE A 44 16.65 2.26 -7.07
N PRO A 45 17.09 3.11 -8.01
CA PRO A 45 18.04 4.19 -7.72
C PRO A 45 17.49 5.13 -6.64
N PRO A 46 18.33 5.65 -5.71
CA PRO A 46 17.89 6.61 -4.70
C PRO A 46 17.19 7.85 -5.27
N ASP A 47 17.61 8.32 -6.44
CA ASP A 47 17.02 9.49 -7.09
C ASP A 47 15.62 9.25 -7.65
N ILE A 48 15.34 8.02 -8.06
CA ILE A 48 13.97 7.66 -8.45
C ILE A 48 13.10 7.57 -7.19
N LEU A 49 13.66 7.05 -6.09
CA LEU A 49 12.96 7.00 -4.81
C LEU A 49 12.64 8.41 -4.29
N SER A 50 13.58 9.36 -4.40
CA SER A 50 13.37 10.75 -3.96
C SER A 50 12.33 11.51 -4.80
N GLY A 51 11.98 11.01 -5.98
CA GLY A 51 10.93 11.56 -6.83
C GLY A 51 9.50 11.23 -6.40
N PHE A 52 9.30 10.36 -5.40
CA PHE A 52 7.98 9.97 -4.92
C PHE A 52 7.58 10.70 -3.63
N HIS A 53 6.28 10.93 -3.48
CA HIS A 53 5.67 11.21 -2.19
C HIS A 53 5.17 9.88 -1.59
N TYR A 54 5.56 9.58 -0.34
CA TYR A 54 5.29 8.28 0.28
C TYR A 54 4.15 8.35 1.29
N THR A 55 3.21 7.42 1.14
CA THR A 55 2.11 7.19 2.08
C THR A 55 2.13 5.74 2.52
N PHE A 56 2.07 5.51 3.84
CA PHE A 56 2.06 4.17 4.42
C PHE A 56 0.67 3.85 4.97
N LEU A 57 -0.07 2.99 4.26
CA LEU A 57 -1.33 2.44 4.76
C LEU A 57 -1.03 1.25 5.69
N ILE A 58 -1.40 1.36 6.96
CA ILE A 58 -1.27 0.29 7.95
C ILE A 58 -2.64 -0.29 8.28
N ARG A 59 -2.65 -1.54 8.74
CA ARG A 59 -3.86 -2.22 9.21
C ARG A 59 -3.50 -3.25 10.26
N ASN A 60 -4.39 -3.46 11.22
CA ASN A 60 -4.23 -4.50 12.23
C ASN A 60 -4.01 -5.90 11.62
N PRO A 61 -2.89 -6.59 11.93
CA PRO A 61 -2.59 -7.93 11.42
C PRO A 61 -3.69 -8.97 11.69
N ARG A 62 -4.46 -8.81 12.77
CA ARG A 62 -5.59 -9.71 13.10
C ARG A 62 -6.69 -9.66 12.05
N GLN A 63 -6.80 -8.58 11.28
CA GLN A 63 -7.79 -8.43 10.22
C GLN A 63 -7.18 -8.66 8.82
N SER A 64 -6.01 -8.08 8.56
CA SER A 64 -5.38 -8.11 7.24
C SER A 64 -4.87 -9.49 6.85
N ILE A 65 -4.27 -10.25 7.79
CA ILE A 65 -3.72 -11.58 7.49
C ILE A 65 -4.82 -12.59 7.14
N PRO A 66 -5.92 -12.73 7.92
CA PRO A 66 -7.01 -13.63 7.51
C PRO A 66 -7.63 -13.23 6.17
N SER A 67 -7.85 -11.94 5.93
CA SER A 67 -8.37 -11.44 4.64
C SER A 67 -7.47 -11.82 3.47
N LEU A 68 -6.15 -11.70 3.64
CA LEU A 68 -5.16 -12.07 2.63
C LEU A 68 -5.10 -13.59 2.44
N TYR A 69 -5.10 -14.37 3.53
CA TYR A 69 -5.15 -15.82 3.51
C TYR A 69 -6.35 -16.36 2.75
N GLN A 70 -7.53 -15.73 2.90
CA GLN A 70 -8.73 -16.12 2.16
C GLN A 70 -8.56 -16.05 0.63
N CYS A 71 -7.70 -15.17 0.11
CA CYS A 71 -7.40 -15.11 -1.32
C CYS A 71 -6.53 -16.28 -1.82
N SER A 72 -5.96 -17.08 -0.91
CA SER A 72 -5.11 -18.24 -1.19
C SER A 72 -5.81 -19.60 -1.03
N ILE A 73 -7.10 -19.60 -0.67
CA ILE A 73 -7.91 -20.81 -0.52
C ILE A 73 -9.15 -20.78 -1.45
N PRO A 74 -9.74 -21.95 -1.79
CA PRO A 74 -10.96 -22.00 -2.59
C PRO A 74 -12.14 -21.29 -1.89
N PRO A 75 -13.07 -20.65 -2.65
CA PRO A 75 -13.12 -20.60 -4.11
C PRO A 75 -12.23 -19.51 -4.73
N LYS A 76 -11.69 -18.57 -3.94
CA LYS A 76 -10.91 -17.43 -4.46
C LYS A 76 -9.60 -17.87 -5.11
N SER A 77 -8.93 -18.87 -4.56
CA SER A 77 -7.67 -19.39 -5.12
C SER A 77 -7.80 -19.96 -6.53
N HIS A 78 -8.98 -20.46 -6.89
CA HIS A 78 -9.26 -20.94 -8.24
C HIS A 78 -9.20 -19.82 -9.27
N ILE A 79 -9.48 -18.58 -8.85
CA ILE A 79 -9.47 -17.39 -9.70
C ILE A 79 -8.10 -16.70 -9.63
N THR A 80 -7.52 -16.57 -8.44
CA THR A 80 -6.20 -15.93 -8.29
C THR A 80 -5.05 -16.78 -8.82
N GLY A 81 -5.23 -18.11 -8.90
CA GLY A 81 -4.16 -19.07 -9.12
C GLY A 81 -3.15 -19.16 -7.97
N TRP A 82 -3.35 -18.38 -6.90
CA TRP A 82 -2.47 -18.33 -5.76
C TRP A 82 -2.89 -19.39 -4.73
N ASN A 83 -2.01 -20.37 -4.53
CA ASN A 83 -2.21 -21.43 -3.56
C ASN A 83 -1.02 -21.47 -2.60
N GLY A 84 -1.26 -21.71 -1.32
CA GLY A 84 -0.20 -21.86 -0.31
C GLY A 84 0.35 -20.54 0.19
N PHE A 85 -0.44 -19.87 1.04
CA PHE A 85 -0.04 -18.66 1.76
C PHE A 85 1.24 -18.87 2.57
N LYS A 86 2.19 -17.94 2.43
CA LYS A 86 3.35 -17.80 3.31
C LYS A 86 3.25 -16.47 4.05
N ALA A 87 3.73 -16.43 5.28
CA ALA A 87 3.75 -15.19 6.06
C ALA A 87 4.53 -14.05 5.35
N THR A 88 5.55 -14.41 4.56
CA THR A 88 6.33 -13.47 3.72
C THR A 88 5.55 -12.91 2.53
N ASP A 89 4.35 -13.39 2.24
CA ASP A 89 3.49 -12.82 1.20
C ASP A 89 2.76 -11.56 1.70
N ALA A 90 2.69 -11.34 3.02
CA ALA A 90 2.10 -10.13 3.60
C ALA A 90 2.92 -8.85 3.32
N GLY A 91 4.23 -8.98 3.06
CA GLY A 91 5.08 -7.86 2.64
C GLY A 91 5.43 -6.85 3.73
N TYR A 92 5.18 -7.15 5.01
CA TYR A 92 5.40 -6.22 6.12
C TYR A 92 6.88 -5.94 6.40
N ALA A 93 7.73 -6.95 6.26
CA ALA A 93 9.17 -6.78 6.45
C ALA A 93 9.73 -5.82 5.40
N GLU A 94 9.35 -6.01 4.14
CA GLU A 94 9.74 -5.17 3.01
C GLU A 94 9.24 -3.73 3.17
N LEU A 95 8.00 -3.55 3.65
CA LEU A 95 7.46 -2.23 3.92
C LEU A 95 8.27 -1.51 5.02
N ARG A 96 8.64 -2.24 6.08
CA ARG A 96 9.43 -1.69 7.18
C ARG A 96 10.85 -1.34 6.76
N ILE A 97 11.52 -2.22 6.02
CA ILE A 97 12.86 -1.98 5.46
C ILE A 97 12.86 -0.74 4.57
N LEU A 98 11.85 -0.59 3.71
CA LEU A 98 11.70 0.60 2.87
C LEU A 98 11.53 1.86 3.72
N PHE A 99 10.61 1.83 4.69
CA PHE A 99 10.37 2.97 5.58
C PHE A 99 11.64 3.42 6.29
N ASP A 100 12.34 2.48 6.96
CA ASP A 100 13.56 2.80 7.70
C ASP A 100 14.63 3.38 6.78
N TYR A 101 14.80 2.83 5.58
CA TYR A 101 15.75 3.34 4.60
C TYR A 101 15.42 4.77 4.14
N LEU A 102 14.15 5.05 3.79
CA LEU A 102 13.72 6.37 3.33
C LEU A 102 13.90 7.45 4.41
N VAL A 103 13.68 7.10 5.69
CA VAL A 103 13.96 7.98 6.83
C VAL A 103 15.47 8.19 6.98
N GLN A 104 16.27 7.12 6.92
CA GLN A 104 17.72 7.19 7.12
C GLN A 104 18.42 8.06 6.08
N VAL A 105 17.99 7.98 4.81
CA VAL A 105 18.55 8.79 3.72
C VAL A 105 17.83 10.13 3.54
N GLN A 106 16.96 10.51 4.48
CA GLN A 106 16.26 11.81 4.52
C GLN A 106 15.44 12.10 3.25
N ILE A 107 14.81 11.08 2.67
CA ILE A 107 13.79 11.26 1.63
C ILE A 107 12.45 11.65 2.29
N ILE A 108 12.14 11.03 3.44
CA ILE A 108 10.95 11.35 4.25
C ILE A 108 11.35 11.69 5.69
N GLY A 109 10.53 12.49 6.36
CA GLY A 109 10.71 12.83 7.78
C GLY A 109 10.98 14.31 8.04
N PRO A 110 11.25 14.67 9.31
CA PRO A 110 11.39 16.06 9.70
C PRO A 110 12.49 16.78 8.92
N GLY A 111 12.13 17.88 8.25
CA GLY A 111 13.08 18.72 7.51
C GLY A 111 13.31 18.34 6.05
N THR A 112 12.64 17.31 5.52
CA THR A 112 12.76 16.91 4.10
C THR A 112 11.74 17.59 3.18
N GLY A 113 10.74 18.27 3.74
CA GLY A 113 9.59 18.80 3.00
C GLY A 113 8.56 17.71 2.62
N ASN A 114 8.85 16.44 2.91
CA ASN A 114 7.94 15.30 2.80
C ASN A 114 7.80 14.67 4.18
N ASP A 115 6.87 15.18 4.98
CA ASP A 115 6.57 14.62 6.29
C ASP A 115 6.09 13.17 6.18
N ILE A 116 6.24 12.42 7.27
CA ILE A 116 5.84 11.01 7.31
C ILE A 116 4.31 10.93 7.30
N CYS A 117 3.75 10.42 6.21
CA CYS A 117 2.31 10.18 6.06
C CYS A 117 1.97 8.71 6.33
N ILE A 118 1.27 8.46 7.44
CA ILE A 118 0.76 7.12 7.82
C ILE A 118 -0.76 7.20 7.94
N VAL A 119 -1.45 6.30 7.26
CA VAL A 119 -2.91 6.16 7.31
C VAL A 119 -3.23 4.83 7.98
N ASP A 120 -3.98 4.83 9.09
CA ASP A 120 -4.54 3.59 9.64
C ASP A 120 -5.85 3.26 8.92
N ALA A 121 -5.96 2.03 8.42
CA ALA A 121 -7.15 1.56 7.72
C ALA A 121 -8.39 1.48 8.64
N ASP A 122 -8.22 1.20 9.94
CA ASP A 122 -9.34 1.17 10.89
C ASP A 122 -9.89 2.60 11.11
N ASP A 123 -9.00 3.60 11.24
CA ASP A 123 -9.40 5.01 11.36
C ASP A 123 -10.01 5.54 10.06
N LEU A 124 -9.41 5.22 8.90
CA LEU A 124 -9.96 5.57 7.58
C LEU A 124 -11.37 5.00 7.38
N LEU A 125 -11.62 3.78 7.84
CA LEU A 125 -12.96 3.19 7.73
C LEU A 125 -13.94 3.79 8.74
N ALA A 126 -13.48 4.25 9.91
CA ALA A 126 -14.33 4.88 10.92
C ALA A 126 -14.73 6.31 10.54
N ASP A 127 -13.81 7.09 9.97
CA ASP A 127 -14.02 8.47 9.50
C ASP A 127 -13.37 8.72 8.12
N PRO A 128 -13.97 8.24 7.02
CA PRO A 128 -13.41 8.41 5.69
C PRO A 128 -13.24 9.88 5.27
N GLU A 129 -14.16 10.76 5.68
CA GLU A 129 -14.13 12.17 5.31
C GLU A 129 -12.97 12.89 5.97
N GLY A 130 -12.86 12.82 7.30
CA GLY A 130 -11.79 13.47 8.04
C GLY A 130 -10.41 12.94 7.65
N ILE A 131 -10.27 11.61 7.49
CA ILE A 131 -8.96 11.01 7.17
C ILE A 131 -8.53 11.31 5.73
N VAL A 132 -9.45 11.30 4.74
CA VAL A 132 -9.09 11.63 3.35
C VAL A 132 -8.80 13.13 3.19
N GLU A 133 -9.52 14.00 3.90
CA GLU A 133 -9.24 15.44 3.92
C GLU A 133 -7.83 15.72 4.48
N GLU A 134 -7.49 15.13 5.64
CA GLU A 134 -6.16 15.26 6.25
C GLU A 134 -5.07 14.67 5.36
N TYR A 135 -5.34 13.52 4.73
CA TYR A 135 -4.44 12.92 3.76
C TYR A 135 -4.15 13.87 2.58
N CYS A 136 -5.19 14.42 1.98
CA CYS A 136 -5.09 15.41 0.90
C CYS A 136 -4.23 16.62 1.33
N CYS A 137 -4.46 17.15 2.54
CA CYS A 137 -3.65 18.23 3.11
C CYS A 137 -2.18 17.83 3.24
N SER A 138 -1.90 16.66 3.83
CA SER A 138 -0.55 16.14 4.06
C SER A 138 0.26 15.97 2.77
N VAL A 139 -0.38 15.56 1.67
CA VAL A 139 0.30 15.31 0.38
C VAL A 139 0.23 16.50 -0.59
N GLY A 140 -0.38 17.61 -0.18
CA GLY A 140 -0.49 18.83 -0.98
C GLY A 140 -1.50 18.75 -2.15
N ILE A 141 -2.53 17.92 -2.03
CA ILE A 141 -3.60 17.78 -3.02
C ILE A 141 -4.87 18.47 -2.51
N PRO A 142 -5.60 19.26 -3.33
CA PRO A 142 -6.89 19.81 -2.92
C PRO A 142 -7.90 18.71 -2.61
N TYR A 143 -8.52 18.76 -1.44
CA TYR A 143 -9.59 17.86 -1.08
C TYR A 143 -10.87 18.16 -1.89
N ASP A 144 -11.52 17.12 -2.40
CA ASP A 144 -12.85 17.18 -3.02
C ASP A 144 -13.75 16.15 -2.33
N PRO A 145 -14.82 16.55 -1.63
CA PRO A 145 -15.74 15.62 -0.95
C PRO A 145 -16.34 14.56 -1.88
N ARG A 146 -16.44 14.85 -3.18
CA ARG A 146 -16.92 13.89 -4.18
C ARG A 146 -15.95 12.73 -4.39
N SER A 147 -14.70 12.83 -3.93
CA SER A 147 -13.71 11.75 -4.01
C SER A 147 -14.14 10.48 -3.25
N LEU A 148 -15.03 10.61 -2.26
CA LEU A 148 -15.59 9.49 -1.51
C LEU A 148 -16.77 8.82 -2.20
N HIS A 149 -17.26 9.38 -3.30
CA HIS A 149 -18.42 8.89 -4.03
C HIS A 149 -18.07 8.62 -5.50
N TRP A 150 -18.20 7.37 -5.91
CA TRP A 150 -18.01 6.92 -7.28
C TRP A 150 -19.26 6.18 -7.77
N GLY A 151 -19.27 5.71 -9.02
CA GLY A 151 -20.40 4.91 -9.51
C GLY A 151 -21.08 5.41 -10.77
N ALA A 152 -20.52 6.40 -11.46
CA ALA A 152 -20.87 6.60 -12.86
C ALA A 152 -20.64 5.30 -13.63
N GLU A 153 -21.64 4.82 -14.36
CA GLU A 153 -21.59 3.49 -15.01
C GLU A 153 -20.39 3.35 -15.95
N LYS A 154 -20.04 4.44 -16.64
CA LYS A 154 -18.85 4.49 -17.50
C LYS A 154 -17.55 4.21 -16.73
N ASP A 155 -17.41 4.78 -15.53
CA ASP A 155 -16.21 4.61 -14.70
C ASP A 155 -16.18 3.21 -14.08
N GLN A 156 -17.34 2.69 -13.68
CA GLN A 156 -17.47 1.33 -13.18
C GLN A 156 -17.15 0.29 -14.26
N GLN A 157 -17.64 0.50 -15.48
CA GLN A 157 -17.30 -0.38 -16.60
C GLN A 157 -15.80 -0.36 -16.87
N ARG A 158 -15.20 0.83 -16.93
CA ARG A 158 -13.75 0.98 -17.09
C ARG A 158 -12.97 0.28 -15.98
N ALA A 159 -13.41 0.41 -14.72
CA ALA A 159 -12.78 -0.26 -13.58
C ALA A 159 -12.85 -1.79 -13.72
N ARG A 160 -14.01 -2.34 -14.09
CA ARG A 160 -14.17 -3.78 -14.34
C ARG A 160 -13.23 -4.27 -15.44
N ASP A 161 -13.10 -3.52 -16.54
CA ASP A 161 -12.25 -3.91 -17.66
C ASP A 161 -10.76 -3.92 -17.28
N ILE A 162 -10.30 -2.92 -16.51
CA ILE A 162 -8.90 -2.81 -16.07
C ILE A 162 -8.56 -3.87 -15.01
N PHE A 163 -9.47 -4.11 -14.06
CA PHE A 163 -9.22 -5.00 -12.93
C PHE A 163 -9.75 -6.43 -13.11
N GLN A 164 -10.18 -6.82 -14.33
CA GLN A 164 -10.74 -8.14 -14.62
C GLN A 164 -9.86 -9.31 -14.14
N ASN A 165 -8.53 -9.18 -14.21
CA ASN A 165 -7.59 -10.22 -13.78
C ASN A 165 -7.27 -10.18 -12.27
N TRP A 166 -7.81 -9.20 -11.56
CA TRP A 166 -7.52 -8.93 -10.15
C TRP A 166 -8.79 -8.93 -9.30
N ILE A 167 -9.90 -9.44 -9.84
CA ILE A 167 -11.22 -9.46 -9.18
C ILE A 167 -11.15 -10.02 -7.76
N PRO A 168 -10.49 -11.15 -7.44
CA PRO A 168 -10.54 -11.70 -6.08
C PRO A 168 -9.95 -10.78 -5.00
N PHE A 169 -9.10 -9.82 -5.41
CA PHE A 169 -8.50 -8.81 -4.53
C PHE A 169 -9.32 -7.52 -4.46
N HIS A 170 -10.11 -7.20 -5.50
CA HIS A 170 -10.79 -5.91 -5.64
C HIS A 170 -12.32 -6.03 -5.76
N ASP A 171 -12.90 -7.22 -5.59
CA ASP A 171 -14.33 -7.48 -5.81
C ASP A 171 -15.24 -6.55 -4.98
N ALA A 172 -14.90 -6.35 -3.70
CA ALA A 172 -15.65 -5.45 -2.83
C ALA A 172 -15.59 -3.99 -3.32
N ALA A 173 -14.40 -3.53 -3.75
CA ALA A 173 -14.22 -2.18 -4.29
C ALA A 173 -14.97 -2.00 -5.63
N LEU A 174 -14.88 -2.97 -6.54
CA LEU A 174 -15.56 -2.93 -7.85
C LEU A 174 -17.09 -2.95 -7.75
N LYS A 175 -17.65 -3.44 -6.64
CA LYS A 175 -19.10 -3.45 -6.37
C LYS A 175 -19.58 -2.25 -5.56
N SER A 176 -18.67 -1.48 -5.01
CA SER A 176 -19.00 -0.29 -4.21
C SER A 176 -19.18 0.94 -5.08
N THR A 177 -19.86 1.95 -4.55
CA THR A 177 -20.06 3.27 -5.15
C THR A 177 -19.64 4.39 -4.21
N SER A 178 -19.10 4.06 -3.05
CA SER A 178 -18.65 5.05 -2.07
C SER A 178 -17.84 4.40 -0.97
N LEU A 179 -17.04 5.22 -0.29
CA LEU A 179 -16.37 4.88 0.96
C LEU A 179 -17.21 5.43 2.13
N ASN A 180 -18.16 4.64 2.60
CA ASN A 180 -18.98 5.03 3.75
C ASN A 180 -18.32 4.63 5.07
N PRO A 181 -18.55 5.40 6.16
CA PRO A 181 -18.13 5.01 7.49
C PRO A 181 -18.59 3.59 7.84
N GLN A 182 -17.67 2.79 8.38
CA GLN A 182 -17.96 1.46 8.91
C GLN A 182 -17.90 1.47 10.43
N PRO A 183 -18.77 0.71 11.10
CA PRO A 183 -18.71 0.61 12.55
C PRO A 183 -17.39 -0.06 12.99
N PRO A 184 -16.85 0.32 14.18
CA PRO A 184 -15.62 -0.26 14.69
C PRO A 184 -15.70 -1.79 14.79
N VAL A 185 -14.62 -2.48 14.45
CA VAL A 185 -14.53 -3.95 14.43
C VAL A 185 -14.86 -4.58 15.80
N SER A 186 -14.67 -3.85 16.91
CA SER A 186 -15.05 -4.28 18.26
C SER A 186 -16.56 -4.55 18.41
N GLN A 187 -17.42 -3.89 17.63
CA GLN A 187 -18.87 -4.11 17.66
C GLN A 187 -19.29 -5.34 16.84
N PHE A 188 -18.53 -5.73 15.83
CA PHE A 188 -18.81 -6.93 15.03
C PHE A 188 -18.57 -8.23 15.81
N ILE A 189 -17.51 -8.30 16.63
CA ILE A 189 -17.19 -9.50 17.43
C ILE A 189 -18.23 -9.70 18.55
N ALA A 190 -18.73 -8.61 19.14
CA ALA A 190 -19.81 -8.69 20.13
C ALA A 190 -21.07 -9.32 19.53
N ASN A 191 -21.48 -8.90 18.33
CA ASN A 191 -22.70 -9.42 17.69
C ASN A 191 -22.52 -10.83 17.09
N ALA A 192 -21.32 -11.20 16.64
CA ALA A 192 -21.04 -12.55 16.16
C ALA A 192 -21.03 -13.60 17.30
N SER A 193 -20.74 -13.18 18.53
CA SER A 193 -20.71 -14.07 19.70
C SER A 193 -22.11 -14.43 20.24
N TYR A 194 -23.15 -13.64 19.91
CA TYR A 194 -24.54 -13.92 20.31
C TYR A 194 -25.29 -14.83 19.34
N HIS A 195 -24.78 -15.06 18.12
CA HIS A 195 -25.47 -15.88 17.11
C HIS A 195 -25.02 -17.35 17.04
N THR A 196 -24.02 -17.76 17.82
CA THR A 196 -23.54 -19.16 17.85
C THR A 196 -24.06 -19.96 19.04
N ILE A 197 -24.99 -19.40 19.84
CA ILE A 197 -25.65 -20.11 20.95
C ILE A 197 -27.16 -19.91 20.86
N THR A 198 -27.79 -20.47 19.82
CA THR A 198 -29.20 -20.94 19.83
C THR A 198 -29.49 -21.68 18.53
N ASN A 199 -29.19 -22.98 18.50
CA ASN A 199 -30.01 -24.10 17.98
C ASN A 199 -29.15 -25.34 17.80
#